data_AF-A0AAV7I319-F1
#
_entry.id   AF-A0AAV7I319-F1
#
_cell.length_a   1.000
_cell.length_b   1.000
_cell.length_c   1.000
_cell.angle_alpha   90.00
_cell.angle_beta   90.00
_cell.angle_gamma   90.00
#
_symmetry.space_group_name_H-M   'P 1'
#
loop_
_entity.id
_entity.type
_entity.pdbx_description
1 polymer ?
#
loop_
_entity_poly.entity_id
_entity_poly.type
_entity_poly.pdbx_seq_one_letter_code
_entity_poly.pdbx_strand_id
1 'polypeptide(L)'
;MKEKSKNAARSRREKENTEFQELAKLLPLPAATTSQLDKASVIRLTTSYLKMRAVFPNGLGNEWGASTTMNDSRDGVIKELGSYLLQVM
;
A
#
# COMPACT_ATOMS: atom_id res chain seq x y z
N MET A 1 -26.18 28.33 -19.17
CA MET A 1 -24.80 27.83 -19.41
C MET A 1 -23.93 27.79 -18.14
N LYS A 2 -24.01 28.78 -17.24
CA LYS A 2 -23.19 28.88 -16.00
C LYS A 2 -23.39 27.72 -15.00
N GLU A 3 -24.59 27.16 -14.88
CA GLU A 3 -24.87 26.03 -13.97
C GLU A 3 -24.20 24.71 -14.36
N LYS A 4 -24.13 24.40 -15.67
CA LYS A 4 -23.48 23.17 -16.16
C LYS A 4 -21.98 23.17 -15.83
N SER A 5 -21.32 24.32 -15.94
CA SER A 5 -19.90 24.49 -15.57
C SER A 5 -19.69 24.37 -14.05
N LYS A 6 -20.61 24.91 -13.24
CA LYS A 6 -20.58 24.79 -11.77
C LYS A 6 -20.67 23.32 -11.33
N ASN A 7 -21.58 22.55 -11.93
CA ASN A 7 -21.73 21.12 -11.64
C ASN A 7 -20.50 20.31 -12.12
N ALA A 8 -19.92 20.66 -13.27
CA ALA A 8 -18.69 20.02 -13.76
C ALA A 8 -17.49 20.25 -12.82
N ALA A 9 -17.31 21.48 -12.32
CA ALA A 9 -16.25 21.79 -11.37
C ALA A 9 -16.45 21.08 -10.03
N ARG A 10 -17.69 20.95 -9.56
CA ARG A 10 -18.04 20.21 -8.35
C ARG A 10 -17.74 18.72 -8.50
N SER A 11 -18.24 18.08 -9.56
CA SER A 11 -18.01 16.67 -9.85
C SER A 11 -16.52 16.34 -9.94
N ARG A 12 -15.70 17.23 -10.53
CA ARG A 12 -14.24 17.04 -10.56
C ARG A 12 -13.62 17.05 -9.16
N ARG A 13 -14.04 17.97 -8.28
CA ARG A 13 -13.54 18.05 -6.89
C ARG A 13 -13.98 16.84 -6.06
N GLU A 14 -15.22 16.38 -6.25
CA GLU A 14 -15.74 15.20 -5.57
C GLU A 14 -14.97 13.95 -6.00
N LYS A 15 -14.75 13.76 -7.31
CA LYS A 15 -13.93 12.66 -7.83
C LYS A 15 -12.52 12.72 -7.24
N GLU A 16 -11.85 13.86 -7.32
CA GLU A 16 -10.51 14.05 -6.75
C GLU A 16 -10.48 13.68 -5.26
N ASN A 17 -11.49 14.08 -4.49
CA ASN A 17 -11.56 13.76 -3.06
C ASN A 17 -11.71 12.26 -2.80
N THR A 18 -12.51 11.55 -3.61
CA THR A 18 -12.63 10.09 -3.56
C THR A 18 -11.30 9.42 -3.86
N GLU A 19 -10.59 9.84 -4.91
CA GLU A 19 -9.28 9.28 -5.26
C GLU A 19 -8.26 9.46 -4.12
N PHE A 20 -8.27 10.62 -3.45
CA PHE A 20 -7.41 10.86 -2.28
C PHE A 20 -7.75 9.95 -1.09
N GLN A 21 -9.04 9.70 -0.85
CA GLN A 21 -9.49 8.81 0.21
C GLN A 21 -9.10 7.35 -0.09
N GLU A 22 -9.27 6.89 -1.33
CA GLU A 22 -8.84 5.56 -1.74
C GLU A 22 -7.32 5.42 -1.63
N LEU A 23 -6.56 6.43 -2.07
CA LEU A 23 -5.11 6.42 -1.93
C LEU A 23 -4.67 6.34 -0.45
N ALA A 24 -5.35 7.04 0.45
CA ALA A 24 -5.06 6.99 1.88
C ALA A 24 -5.33 5.61 2.48
N LYS A 25 -6.36 4.88 2.01
CA LYS A 25 -6.66 3.51 2.46
C LYS A 25 -5.61 2.48 2.02
N LEU A 26 -4.86 2.77 0.96
CA LEU A 26 -3.79 1.89 0.46
C LEU A 26 -2.47 2.06 1.21
N LEU A 27 -2.32 3.12 2.02
CA LEU A 27 -1.16 3.24 2.90
C LEU A 27 -1.22 2.15 3.98
N PRO A 28 -0.08 1.54 4.35
CA PRO A 28 -0.04 0.50 5.36
C PRO A 28 -0.09 1.09 6.78
N LEU A 29 -1.09 1.93 7.02
CA LEU A 29 -1.34 2.64 8.27
C LEU A 29 -2.76 2.30 8.75
N PRO A 30 -3.03 2.33 10.06
CA PRO A 30 -4.39 2.12 10.57
C PRO A 30 -5.38 3.11 9.94
N ALA A 31 -6.58 2.63 9.61
CA ALA A 31 -7.63 3.45 9.01
C ALA A 31 -7.99 4.69 9.86
N ALA A 32 -7.91 4.56 11.19
CA ALA A 32 -8.10 5.66 12.13
C ALA A 32 -7.10 6.80 11.90
N THR A 33 -5.86 6.49 11.52
CA THR A 33 -4.81 7.48 11.21
C THR A 33 -5.00 8.04 9.81
N THR A 34 -5.23 7.20 8.80
CA THR A 34 -5.32 7.64 7.40
C THR A 34 -6.54 8.51 7.12
N SER A 35 -7.63 8.32 7.88
CA SER A 35 -8.84 9.16 7.81
C SER A 35 -8.63 10.61 8.28
N GLN A 36 -7.58 10.87 9.06
CA GLN A 36 -7.26 12.21 9.58
C GLN A 36 -6.23 12.95 8.72
N LEU A 37 -5.68 12.31 7.69
CA LEU A 37 -4.65 12.91 6.84
C LEU A 37 -5.23 13.96 5.91
N ASP A 38 -4.54 15.10 5.82
CA ASP A 38 -4.76 16.06 4.75
C ASP A 38 -4.21 15.54 3.41
N LYS A 39 -4.71 16.09 2.29
CA LYS A 39 -4.34 15.67 0.94
C LYS A 39 -2.83 15.73 0.67
N ALA A 40 -2.12 16.74 1.19
CA ALA A 40 -0.69 16.87 0.96
C ALA A 40 0.10 15.82 1.75
N SER A 41 -0.34 15.52 2.99
CA SER A 41 0.22 14.46 3.79
C SER A 41 -0.01 13.08 3.16
N VAL A 42 -1.17 12.81 2.56
CA VAL A 42 -1.40 11.59 1.76
C VAL A 42 -0.36 11.47 0.63
N ILE A 43 -0.15 12.51 -0.19
CA ILE A 43 0.86 12.47 -1.27
C ILE A 43 2.27 12.23 -0.73
N ARG A 44 2.67 12.96 0.32
CA ARG A 44 4.01 12.85 0.91
C ARG A 44 4.26 11.43 1.43
N LEU A 45 3.32 10.87 2.17
CA LEU A 45 3.43 9.52 2.74
C LEU A 45 3.44 8.45 1.65
N THR A 46 2.55 8.54 0.65
CA THR A 46 2.56 7.61 -0.50
C THR A 46 3.89 7.67 -1.25
N THR A 47 4.39 8.87 -1.53
CA THR A 47 5.66 9.04 -2.24
C THR A 47 6.83 8.45 -1.45
N SER A 48 6.90 8.75 -0.15
CA SER A 48 7.91 8.16 0.74
C SER A 48 7.80 6.64 0.80
N TYR A 49 6.59 6.10 0.88
CA TYR A 49 6.34 4.66 0.89
C TYR A 49 6.86 3.97 -0.39
N LEU A 50 6.56 4.53 -1.57
CA LEU A 50 7.04 3.99 -2.84
C LEU A 50 8.57 4.03 -2.94
N LYS A 51 9.21 5.13 -2.52
CA LYS A 51 10.68 5.23 -2.48
C LYS A 51 11.28 4.20 -1.53
N MET A 52 10.69 4.03 -0.36
CA MET A 52 11.16 3.03 0.60
C MET A 52 11.03 1.61 0.06
N ARG A 53 9.94 1.25 -0.64
CA ARG A 53 9.80 -0.05 -1.30
C ARG A 53 10.84 -0.32 -2.38
N ALA A 54 11.32 0.73 -3.05
CA ALA A 54 12.40 0.60 -4.03
C ALA A 54 13.76 0.30 -3.38
N VAL A 55 14.02 0.84 -2.19
CA VAL A 55 15.28 0.61 -1.44
C VAL A 55 15.22 -0.68 -0.60
N PHE A 56 14.03 -1.02 -0.09
CA PHE A 56 13.76 -2.17 0.76
C PHE A 56 12.72 -3.08 0.09
N PRO A 57 13.12 -3.86 -0.94
CA PRO A 57 12.19 -4.74 -1.68
C PRO A 57 11.60 -5.84 -0.79
N ASN A 58 12.31 -6.20 0.28
CA ASN A 58 11.89 -7.21 1.24
C ASN A 58 11.00 -6.66 2.38
N GLY A 59 10.57 -5.40 2.24
CA GLY A 59 9.74 -4.72 3.22
C GLY A 59 10.54 -3.97 4.27
N LEU A 60 9.85 -3.09 4.98
CA LEU A 60 10.39 -2.22 6.03
C LEU A 60 10.28 -2.85 7.42
N GLY A 61 9.98 -4.14 7.49
CA GLY A 61 9.64 -4.83 8.73
C GLY A 61 8.23 -4.50 9.24
N ASN A 62 7.96 -4.98 10.46
CA ASN A 62 6.68 -4.84 11.17
C ASN A 62 6.32 -3.40 11.56
N GLU A 63 7.28 -2.46 11.53
CA GLU A 63 7.08 -1.08 11.97
C GLU A 63 6.17 -0.25 11.06
N TRP A 64 6.04 -0.63 9.79
CA TRP A 64 5.19 0.05 8.81
C TRP A 64 3.93 -0.73 8.44
N GLY A 65 3.50 -1.72 9.23
CA GLY A 65 2.24 -2.45 9.02
C GLY A 65 2.21 -3.34 7.76
N ALA A 66 3.28 -3.35 6.96
CA ALA A 66 3.46 -4.29 5.88
C ALA A 66 3.87 -5.65 6.46
N SER A 67 2.89 -6.45 6.87
CA SER A 67 3.07 -7.91 6.83
C SER A 67 3.18 -8.30 5.36
N THR A 68 4.32 -7.98 4.72
CA THR A 68 4.72 -8.74 3.56
C THR A 68 4.95 -10.12 4.12
N THR A 69 4.03 -11.02 3.79
CA THR A 69 4.18 -12.47 3.91
C THR A 69 5.40 -12.90 3.08
N MET A 70 6.60 -12.58 3.56
CA MET A 70 7.85 -13.24 3.18
C MET A 70 7.91 -14.59 3.89
N ASN A 71 6.86 -15.39 3.75
CA ASN A 71 6.97 -16.81 4.04
C ASN A 71 7.47 -17.57 2.80
N ASP A 72 7.40 -16.98 1.60
CA ASP A 72 7.73 -17.68 0.34
C ASP A 72 9.18 -18.17 0.27
N SER A 73 10.15 -17.36 0.72
CA SER A 73 11.57 -17.76 0.67
C SER A 73 11.95 -18.80 1.73
N ARG A 74 11.34 -18.73 2.93
CA ARG A 74 11.63 -19.70 4.01
C ARG A 74 10.87 -21.00 3.78
N ASP A 75 9.62 -20.93 3.32
CA ASP A 75 8.82 -22.08 2.91
C ASP A 75 9.44 -22.77 1.69
N GLY A 76 10.03 -22.04 0.75
CA GLY A 76 10.75 -22.59 -0.40
C GLY A 76 11.93 -23.48 0.03
N VAL A 77 12.77 -22.98 0.92
CA VAL A 77 13.92 -23.74 1.46
C VAL A 77 13.46 -24.96 2.27
N ILE A 78 12.38 -24.84 3.07
CA ILE A 78 11.84 -25.98 3.83
C ILE A 78 11.26 -27.04 2.89
N LYS A 79 10.56 -26.63 1.82
CA LYS A 79 10.02 -27.55 0.80
C LYS A 79 11.13 -28.27 0.03
N GLU A 80 12.21 -27.56 -0.32
CA GLU A 80 13.37 -28.14 -1.02
C GLU A 80 14.13 -29.14 -0.15
N LEU A 81 14.37 -28.80 1.12
CA LEU A 81 14.98 -29.74 2.06
C LEU A 81 14.08 -30.96 2.33
N GLY A 82 12.76 -30.74 2.40
CA GLY A 82 11.77 -31.82 2.54
C GLY A 82 11.75 -32.77 1.35
N SER A 83 11.86 -32.27 0.12
CA SER A 83 11.88 -33.13 -1.08
C SER A 83 13.17 -33.96 -1.15
N TYR A 84 14.31 -33.41 -0.74
CA TYR A 84 15.57 -34.14 -0.71
C TYR A 84 15.57 -35.28 0.30
N LEU A 85 14.97 -35.07 1.48
CA LEU A 85 14.84 -36.13 2.49
C LEU A 85 13.95 -37.28 2.01
N LEU A 86 12.85 -36.98 1.31
CA LEU A 86 11.96 -38.00 0.75
C LEU A 86 12.59 -38.81 -0.39
N GLN A 87 13.57 -38.25 -1.09
CA GLN A 87 14.26 -38.98 -2.17
C GLN A 87 15.31 -39.97 -1.66
N VAL A 88 15.70 -39.87 -0.38
CA VAL A 88 16.73 -40.72 0.26
C VAL A 88 16.11 -41.90 1.03
N MET A 89 14.79 -41.92 1.23
CA MET A 89 14.02 -43.04 1.81
C MET A 89 13.33 -43.86 0.72
#